data_AF-A0A849C1E2-F1
#
_entry.id   AF-A0A849C1E2-F1
#
_cell.length_a   1.000
_cell.length_b   1.000
_cell.length_c   1.000
_cell.angle_alpha   90.00
_cell.angle_beta   90.00
_cell.angle_gamma   90.00
#
_symmetry.space_group_name_H-M   'P 1'
#
loop_
_entity.id
_entity.type
_entity.pdbx_description
1 polymer ?
#
loop_
_entity_poly.entity_id
_entity_poly.type
_entity_poly.pdbx_seq_one_letter_code
_entity_poly.pdbx_strand_id
1 'polypeptide(L)'
;MSSPRPAPNSLSDAEIERLSAEIDAGGAPTVWFTAAAVGIDEGRSGKVVAVADRAEPDFLRVRPSGSTDTLAFSPNELTLDRPARRRNTHQQTTLWEDQL
;
A
#
# COMPACT_ATOMS: atom_id res chain seq x y z
N MET A 1 25.93 10.54 3.83
CA MET A 1 25.44 9.89 2.60
C MET A 1 23.93 9.81 2.74
N SER A 2 23.18 10.70 2.08
CA SER A 2 21.72 10.71 2.16
C SER A 2 21.17 9.83 1.07
N SER A 3 20.66 8.66 1.43
CA SER A 3 19.91 7.81 0.51
C SER A 3 18.71 8.60 -0.04
N PRO A 4 18.38 8.50 -1.34
CA PRO A 4 17.17 9.11 -1.88
C PRO A 4 16.00 8.55 -1.10
N ARG A 5 15.29 9.40 -0.37
CA ARG A 5 14.04 8.98 0.28
C ARG A 5 13.09 8.62 -0.87
N PRO A 6 12.60 7.37 -0.95
CA PRO A 6 11.63 6.96 -1.96
C PRO A 6 10.45 7.94 -1.90
N ALA A 7 9.80 8.18 -3.04
CA ALA A 7 8.57 8.95 -3.04
C ALA A 7 7.65 8.43 -1.91
N PRO A 8 7.01 9.29 -1.10
CA PRO A 8 6.46 8.95 0.21
C PRO A 8 5.32 7.90 0.23
N ASN A 9 5.06 7.21 -0.88
CA ASN A 9 3.93 6.32 -1.07
C ASN A 9 4.32 5.00 -1.79
N SER A 10 5.59 4.58 -1.82
CA SER A 10 5.96 3.31 -2.47
C SER A 10 7.09 2.58 -1.73
N LEU A 11 7.09 1.25 -1.77
CA LEU A 11 8.17 0.45 -1.20
C LEU A 11 9.49 0.65 -1.95
N SER A 12 10.56 0.82 -1.20
CA SER A 12 11.94 0.80 -1.70
C SER A 12 12.58 -0.57 -1.67
N ASP A 13 13.68 -0.72 -2.41
CA ASP A 13 14.43 -1.98 -2.45
C ASP A 13 14.87 -2.46 -1.07
N ALA A 14 15.33 -1.54 -0.21
CA ALA A 14 15.76 -1.85 1.15
C ALA A 14 14.57 -2.28 2.04
N GLU A 15 13.40 -1.68 1.84
CA GLU A 15 12.18 -2.09 2.55
C GLU A 15 11.70 -3.46 2.08
N ILE A 16 11.80 -3.75 0.78
CA ILE A 16 11.49 -5.07 0.23
C ILE A 16 12.47 -6.12 0.76
N GLU A 17 13.76 -5.80 0.87
CA GLU A 17 14.75 -6.71 1.48
C GLU A 17 14.39 -7.01 2.93
N ARG A 18 14.02 -5.98 3.70
CA ARG A 18 13.54 -6.13 5.07
C ARG A 18 12.29 -7.01 5.15
N LEU A 19 11.32 -6.80 4.25
CA LEU A 19 10.10 -7.61 4.18
C LEU A 19 10.42 -9.08 3.91
N SER A 20 11.33 -9.35 2.96
CA SER A 20 11.79 -10.72 2.65
C SER A 20 12.41 -11.38 3.87
N ALA A 21 13.34 -10.70 4.55
CA ALA A 21 13.99 -11.23 5.74
C ALA A 21 13.00 -11.50 6.88
N GLU A 22 11.98 -10.65 7.05
CA GLU A 22 10.93 -10.85 8.05
C GLU A 22 10.06 -12.07 7.71
N ILE A 23 9.74 -12.30 6.43
CA ILE A 23 9.00 -13.47 5.96
C ILE A 23 9.81 -14.75 6.15
N ASP A 24 11.11 -14.73 5.81
CA ASP A 24 12.02 -15.86 6.00
C ASP A 24 12.18 -16.22 7.49
N ALA A 25 12.04 -15.24 8.39
CA ALA A 25 11.98 -15.44 9.83
C ALA A 25 10.62 -15.97 10.33
N GLY A 26 9.67 -16.24 9.44
CA GLY A 26 8.32 -16.72 9.76
C GLY A 26 7.33 -15.60 10.10
N GLY A 27 7.71 -14.34 9.88
CA GLY A 27 6.86 -13.17 10.06
C GLY A 27 5.85 -12.97 8.92
N ALA A 28 4.85 -12.14 9.19
CA ALA A 28 3.90 -11.67 8.20
C ALA A 28 3.79 -10.15 8.32
N PRO A 29 4.71 -9.40 7.70
CA PRO A 29 4.74 -7.95 7.81
C PRO A 29 3.48 -7.32 7.23
N THR A 30 3.01 -6.25 7.87
CA THR A 30 1.86 -5.46 7.41
C THR A 30 2.31 -4.41 6.41
N VAL A 31 1.56 -4.28 5.32
CA VAL A 31 1.67 -3.20 4.34
C VAL A 31 0.31 -2.51 4.16
N TRP A 32 0.33 -1.33 3.57
CA TRP A 32 -0.87 -0.61 3.16
C TRP A 32 -0.90 -0.42 1.64
N PHE A 33 -2.10 -0.46 1.07
CA PHE A 33 -2.33 -0.23 -0.35
C PHE A 33 -2.34 1.27 -0.65
N THR A 34 -1.70 1.65 -1.74
CA THR A 34 -1.60 3.04 -2.21
C THR A 34 -2.73 3.34 -3.20
N ALA A 35 -2.86 4.59 -3.65
CA ALA A 35 -3.81 4.94 -4.70
C ALA A 35 -3.50 4.28 -6.07
N ALA A 36 -2.30 3.71 -6.25
CA ALA A 36 -1.94 3.00 -7.47
C ALA A 36 -2.47 1.55 -7.49
N ALA A 37 -2.88 1.00 -6.34
CA ALA A 37 -3.33 -0.38 -6.23
C ALA A 37 -4.60 -0.64 -7.05
N VAL A 38 -4.53 -1.57 -8.00
CA VAL A 38 -5.68 -1.89 -8.85
C VAL A 38 -6.66 -2.80 -8.11
N GLY A 39 -7.93 -2.38 -8.04
CA GLY A 39 -9.01 -3.19 -7.44
C GLY A 39 -9.03 -3.23 -5.91
N ILE A 40 -8.18 -2.46 -5.23
CA ILE A 40 -8.16 -2.33 -3.77
C ILE A 40 -8.15 -0.84 -3.37
N ASP A 41 -9.00 -0.48 -2.41
CA ASP A 41 -9.05 0.89 -1.89
C ASP A 41 -7.75 1.29 -1.17
N GLU A 42 -7.28 2.52 -1.45
CA GLU A 42 -6.15 3.13 -0.76
C GLU A 42 -6.34 3.10 0.77
N GLY A 43 -5.25 2.81 1.49
CA GLY A 43 -5.22 2.78 2.94
C GLY A 43 -5.78 1.51 3.56
N ARG A 44 -6.31 0.56 2.77
CA ARG A 44 -6.51 -0.82 3.24
C ARG A 44 -5.16 -1.45 3.59
N SER A 45 -5.16 -2.40 4.51
CA SER A 45 -3.95 -3.13 4.91
C SER A 45 -3.93 -4.55 4.35
N GLY A 46 -2.73 -5.08 4.16
CA GLY A 46 -2.49 -6.46 3.77
C GLY A 46 -1.30 -7.06 4.52
N LYS A 47 -1.20 -8.38 4.50
CA LYS A 47 -0.04 -9.11 5.00
C LYS A 47 0.79 -9.60 3.82
N VAL A 48 2.07 -9.23 3.78
CA VAL A 48 2.98 -9.81 2.79
C VAL A 48 3.29 -11.24 3.23
N VAL A 49 3.07 -12.19 2.34
CA VAL A 49 3.24 -13.62 2.61
C VAL A 49 4.40 -14.24 1.84
N ALA A 50 4.80 -13.61 0.73
CA ALA A 50 5.98 -14.01 -0.03
C ALA A 50 6.48 -12.85 -0.90
N VAL A 51 7.76 -12.92 -1.27
CA VAL A 51 8.40 -12.09 -2.29
C VAL A 51 8.90 -13.05 -3.37
N ALA A 52 8.37 -12.93 -4.59
CA ALA A 52 8.76 -13.73 -5.75
C ALA A 52 10.03 -13.16 -6.40
N ASP A 53 10.32 -13.57 -7.65
CA ASP A 53 11.45 -13.03 -8.41
C ASP A 53 11.25 -11.54 -8.70
N ARG A 54 12.20 -10.69 -8.27
CA ARG A 54 12.17 -9.24 -8.50
C ARG A 54 12.29 -8.86 -9.98
N ALA A 55 12.64 -9.79 -10.86
CA ALA A 55 12.58 -9.58 -12.31
C ALA A 55 11.13 -9.51 -12.83
N GLU A 56 10.15 -10.04 -12.08
CA GLU A 56 8.72 -9.88 -12.40
C GLU A 56 8.22 -8.48 -12.00
N PRO A 57 7.23 -7.90 -12.70
CA PRO A 57 6.69 -6.59 -12.35
C PRO A 57 5.96 -6.58 -11.00
N ASP A 58 5.22 -7.65 -10.69
CA ASP A 58 4.31 -7.74 -9.55
C ASP A 58 4.75 -8.87 -8.62
N PHE A 59 5.96 -8.77 -8.08
CA PHE A 59 6.58 -9.88 -7.34
C PHE A 59 6.16 -9.97 -5.85
N LEU A 60 5.42 -8.99 -5.32
CA LEU A 60 4.96 -9.02 -3.92
C LEU A 60 3.67 -9.81 -3.81
N ARG A 61 3.66 -10.85 -2.97
CA ARG A 61 2.46 -11.66 -2.69
C ARG A 61 1.85 -11.17 -1.39
N VAL A 62 0.64 -10.64 -1.46
CA VAL A 62 -0.05 -10.03 -0.32
C VAL A 62 -1.43 -10.64 -0.15
N ARG A 63 -1.79 -10.95 1.09
CA ARG A 63 -3.15 -11.30 1.49
C ARG A 63 -3.84 -10.04 2.05
N PRO A 64 -4.80 -9.42 1.33
CA PRO A 64 -5.54 -8.26 1.83
C PRO A 64 -6.33 -8.59 3.10
N SER A 65 -6.46 -7.61 3.99
CA SER A 65 -7.26 -7.78 5.22
C SER A 65 -8.73 -8.01 4.87
N GLY A 66 -9.32 -9.06 5.44
CA GLY A 66 -10.68 -9.50 5.13
C GLY A 66 -10.80 -10.43 3.91
N SER A 67 -9.68 -10.78 3.27
CA SER A 67 -9.64 -11.78 2.21
C SER A 67 -8.80 -12.99 2.62
N THR A 68 -9.16 -14.16 2.10
CA THR A 68 -8.33 -15.37 2.16
C THR A 68 -7.36 -15.45 0.99
N ASP A 69 -7.60 -14.67 -0.06
CA ASP A 69 -6.89 -14.77 -1.32
C ASP A 69 -5.55 -14.04 -1.26
N THR A 70 -4.55 -14.63 -1.91
CA THR A 70 -3.23 -14.01 -2.09
C THR A 70 -3.16 -13.43 -3.49
N LEU A 71 -2.83 -12.14 -3.56
CA LEU A 71 -2.76 -11.37 -4.80
C LEU A 71 -1.32 -10.88 -5.04
N ALA A 72 -1.01 -10.59 -6.30
CA ALA A 72 0.27 -10.06 -6.75
C ALA A 72 0.20 -8.53 -6.84
N PHE A 73 1.25 -7.85 -6.37
CA PHE A 73 1.36 -6.39 -6.44
C PHE A 73 2.78 -5.98 -6.79
N SER A 74 2.89 -4.83 -7.45
CA SER A 74 4.16 -4.14 -7.65
C SER A 74 4.54 -3.27 -6.45
N PRO A 75 5.80 -2.85 -6.30
CA PRO A 75 6.24 -2.01 -5.18
C PRO A 75 5.54 -0.65 -5.07
N ASN A 76 5.04 -0.10 -6.19
CA ASN A 76 4.38 1.22 -6.21
C ASN A 76 2.94 1.19 -5.67
N GLU A 77 2.34 0.00 -5.60
CA GLU A 77 0.99 -0.23 -5.08
C GLU A 77 0.96 -0.38 -3.55
N LEU A 78 2.13 -0.44 -2.92
CA LEU A 78 2.30 -0.77 -1.51
C LEU A 78 3.20 0.22 -0.78
N THR A 79 2.97 0.37 0.53
CA THR A 79 3.80 1.18 1.42
C THR A 79 3.85 0.59 2.83
N LEU A 80 4.94 0.86 3.56
CA LEU A 80 5.06 0.58 5.01
C LEU A 80 4.44 1.68 5.88
N ASP A 81 4.21 2.87 5.32
CA ASP A 81 3.58 3.96 6.03
C ASP A 81 2.08 3.94 5.78
N ARG A 82 1.27 3.91 6.84
CA ARG A 82 -0.19 4.02 6.69
C ARG A 82 -0.52 5.34 5.98
N PRO A 83 -1.16 5.32 4.79
CA PRO A 83 -1.57 6.53 4.11
C PRO A 83 -2.48 7.35 5.02
N ALA A 84 -2.20 8.64 5.16
CA ALA A 84 -3.11 9.54 5.86
C ALA A 84 -4.45 9.51 5.11
N ARG A 85 -5.51 9.00 5.75
CA ARG A 85 -6.87 9.06 5.18
C ARG A 85 -7.10 10.49 4.71
N ARG A 86 -7.17 10.71 3.40
CA ARG A 86 -7.72 11.94 2.84
C ARG A 86 -9.14 12.00 3.40
N ARG A 87 -9.38 12.91 4.35
CA ARG A 87 -10.74 13.29 4.69
C ARG A 87 -11.31 13.83 3.39
N ASN A 88 -12.15 13.05 2.71
CA ASN A 88 -13.10 13.60 1.77
C ASN A 88 -13.99 14.52 2.60
N THR A 89 -13.57 15.77 2.75
CA THR A 89 -14.52 16.85 2.92
C THR A 89 -15.33 16.83 1.64
N HIS A 90 -16.38 16.02 1.60
CA HIS A 90 -17.56 16.36 0.84
C HIS A 90 -17.83 17.80 1.24
N GLN A 91 -17.49 18.73 0.34
CA GLN A 91 -17.98 20.10 0.39
C GLN A 91 -19.48 20.00 0.15
N GLN A 92 -20.18 19.58 1.20
CA GLN A 92 -21.58 19.84 1.39
C GLN A 92 -21.68 21.34 1.72
N THR A 93 -21.52 22.17 0.70
CA THR A 93 -22.20 23.46 0.67
C THR A 93 -23.20 23.35 -0.45
N THR A 94 -24.36 22.83 -0.06
CA THR A 94 -25.66 23.15 -0.60
C THR A 94 -25.70 24.66 -0.86
N LEU A 95 -25.47 25.07 -2.11
CA LEU A 95 -25.78 26.41 -2.61
C LEU A 95 -27.27 26.43 -2.98
N TRP A 96 -28.12 26.38 -1.94
CA TRP A 96 -29.55 26.60 -2.06
C TRP A 96 -30.03 27.29 -0.77
N GLU A 97 -29.87 28.60 -0.71
CA GLU A 97 -30.73 29.49 0.09
C GLU A 97 -30.50 30.90 -0.46
N ASP A 98 -31.38 31.32 -1.36
CA ASP A 98 -32.49 32.21 -1.00
C ASP A 98 -31.96 33.62 -0.76
N GLN A 99 -31.88 34.38 -1.85
CA GLN A 99 -31.73 35.82 -1.76
C GLN A 99 -32.83 36.46 -2.62
N LEU A 100 -33.86 36.85 -1.87
CA LEU A 100 -34.95 37.76 -2.19
C LEU A 100 -34.48 39.06 -2.84
#